data_AF-A0A7X4I9B4-F1
#
_entry.id   AF-A0A7X4I9B4-F1
#
_cell.length_a   1.000
_cell.length_b   1.000
_cell.length_c   1.000
_cell.angle_alpha   90.00
_cell.angle_beta   90.00
_cell.angle_gamma   90.00
#
_symmetry.space_group_name_H-M   'P 1'
#
loop_
_entity.id
_entity.type
_entity.pdbx_description
1 polymer ?
#
loop_
_entity_poly.entity_id
_entity_poly.type
_entity_poly.pdbx_seq_one_letter_code
_entity_poly.pdbx_strand_id
1 'polypeptide(L)'
;MTKKEVLEIRHQFAQATCSIDKICGCYVDGDRRKIATMKEAFLSLPEEEAFKYFEIFKKNLSGSIGKNLITMPFPTDSEFDGGTQEFLLKLRNSKLEDDELIDQFYDKVIENYDYTGNYLILLIHDTYDVPGKTTDGLTMDDASDEIYEYIMCCICHVNLSKAGLSYFDSENTFHNRIRDWIVDVPDIGFLFPAFIDRTADIHNVLYYTKKPEEIHEEFIRYILGTGMPVTAGNQKEAFQTIITDTLGMDCDYEVIRNIHENLNEMIEEQKDSPEPLTLSRNSLKNLLETSGVSEEKMQTFDANFDRAAAASVNQRPVAEGSEETLPAPAPGKVQLYANNIASTKSFEVKTPEVVIKVNPDRADLVETREIDGRKCIVIEITDEVSVNGIPVKY
;
A
#
# COMPACT_ATOMS: atom_id res chain seq x y z
N MET A 1 -5.79 7.47 6.19
CA MET A 1 -6.61 7.75 4.99
C MET A 1 -7.38 6.53 4.55
N THR A 2 -8.69 6.69 4.42
CA THR A 2 -9.66 5.73 3.89
C THR A 2 -9.67 5.76 2.36
N LYS A 3 -10.34 4.77 1.75
CA LYS A 3 -10.53 4.73 0.29
C LYS A 3 -11.32 5.95 -0.21
N LYS A 4 -12.31 6.44 0.56
CA LYS A 4 -13.12 7.60 0.16
C LYS A 4 -12.30 8.88 0.14
N GLU A 5 -11.47 9.11 1.16
CA GLU A 5 -10.57 10.27 1.24
C GLU A 5 -9.54 10.28 0.11
N VAL A 6 -8.90 9.14 -0.16
CA VAL A 6 -7.96 9.02 -1.29
C VAL A 6 -8.65 9.31 -2.62
N LEU A 7 -9.88 8.79 -2.81
CA LEU A 7 -10.64 9.06 -4.01
C LEU A 7 -10.96 10.55 -4.14
N GLU A 8 -11.33 11.24 -3.07
CA GLU A 8 -11.64 12.67 -3.10
C GLU A 8 -10.49 13.51 -3.67
N ILE A 9 -9.27 13.30 -3.15
CA ILE A 9 -8.07 13.97 -3.68
C ILE A 9 -7.79 13.52 -5.12
N ARG A 10 -7.93 12.23 -5.43
CA ARG A 10 -7.72 11.69 -6.79
C ARG A 10 -8.64 12.35 -7.83
N HIS A 11 -9.86 12.77 -7.45
CA HIS A 11 -10.78 13.47 -8.36
C HIS A 11 -10.33 14.90 -8.68
N GLN A 12 -9.43 15.51 -7.90
CA GLN A 12 -8.87 16.83 -8.21
C GLN A 12 -7.91 16.80 -9.41
N PHE A 13 -7.37 15.63 -9.77
CA PHE A 13 -6.46 15.51 -10.92
C PHE A 13 -7.21 15.37 -12.24
N ALA A 14 -8.09 16.33 -12.55
CA ALA A 14 -8.75 16.45 -13.83
C ALA A 14 -8.82 17.93 -14.23
N GLN A 15 -8.92 18.20 -15.53
CA GLN A 15 -8.85 19.56 -16.04
C GLN A 15 -9.90 20.51 -15.44
N ALA A 16 -11.09 20.00 -15.11
CA ALA A 16 -12.18 20.79 -14.54
C ALA A 16 -12.06 21.06 -13.04
N THR A 17 -11.24 20.29 -12.32
CA THR A 17 -11.17 20.29 -10.84
C THR A 17 -9.76 20.57 -10.31
N CYS A 18 -8.76 20.62 -11.19
CA CYS A 18 -7.36 20.81 -10.80
C CYS A 18 -7.11 22.21 -10.23
N SER A 19 -6.55 22.25 -9.02
CA SER A 19 -6.10 23.44 -8.32
C SER A 19 -4.58 23.50 -8.12
N ILE A 20 -3.83 22.55 -8.71
CA ILE A 20 -2.36 22.50 -8.64
C ILE A 20 -1.79 23.84 -9.12
N ASP A 21 -1.04 24.52 -8.25
CA ASP A 21 -0.41 25.81 -8.58
C ASP A 21 0.97 25.60 -9.22
N LYS A 22 1.76 24.67 -8.67
CA LYS A 22 3.15 24.46 -9.12
C LYS A 22 3.50 22.99 -9.30
N ILE A 23 4.35 22.77 -10.30
CA ILE A 23 5.05 21.51 -10.53
C ILE A 23 6.54 21.76 -10.63
N CYS A 24 7.30 20.91 -9.95
CA CYS A 24 8.74 20.86 -9.99
C CYS A 24 9.19 19.46 -10.37
N GLY A 25 10.27 19.37 -11.11
CA GLY A 25 10.84 18.09 -11.55
C GLY A 25 12.35 18.08 -11.52
N CYS A 26 12.94 16.90 -11.26
CA CYS A 26 14.37 16.64 -11.36
C CYS A 26 14.61 15.31 -12.07
N TYR A 27 15.22 15.36 -13.25
CA TYR A 27 15.63 14.19 -14.01
C TYR A 27 17.02 13.75 -13.57
N VAL A 28 17.13 12.49 -13.16
CA VAL A 28 18.35 11.89 -12.62
C VAL A 28 18.76 10.70 -13.49
N ASP A 29 20.04 10.63 -13.85
CA ASP A 29 20.59 9.49 -14.60
C ASP A 29 20.99 8.31 -13.69
N GLY A 30 21.34 7.18 -14.31
CA GLY A 30 21.83 5.99 -13.60
C GLY A 30 23.14 6.18 -12.83
N ASP A 31 23.85 7.29 -13.02
CA ASP A 31 25.05 7.66 -12.26
C ASP A 31 24.72 8.61 -11.08
N ARG A 32 23.43 8.78 -10.75
CA ARG A 32 22.91 9.66 -9.70
C ARG A 32 23.22 11.15 -9.93
N ARG A 33 23.34 11.59 -11.19
CA ARG A 33 23.55 13.00 -11.53
C ARG A 33 22.23 13.68 -11.88
N LYS A 34 22.02 14.90 -11.36
CA LYS A 34 20.96 15.79 -11.81
C LYS A 34 21.23 16.22 -13.26
N ILE A 35 20.43 15.74 -14.20
CA ILE A 35 20.57 16.06 -15.63
C ILE A 35 19.78 17.30 -16.01
N ALA A 36 18.57 17.44 -15.46
CA ALA A 36 17.70 18.57 -15.71
C ALA A 36 16.78 18.83 -14.51
N THR A 37 16.43 20.08 -14.31
CA THR A 37 15.37 20.50 -13.39
C THR A 37 14.32 21.31 -14.12
N MET A 38 13.09 21.28 -13.62
CA MET A 38 11.97 22.07 -14.12
C MET A 38 11.18 22.66 -12.95
N LYS A 39 10.60 23.84 -13.18
CA LYS A 39 9.71 24.53 -12.25
C LYS A 39 8.74 25.35 -13.06
N GLU A 40 7.46 24.98 -13.03
CA GLU A 40 6.43 25.56 -13.88
C GLU A 40 5.14 25.79 -13.09
N ALA A 41 4.36 26.80 -13.52
CA ALA A 41 2.99 26.94 -13.07
C ALA A 41 2.15 25.86 -13.77
N PHE A 42 1.54 24.95 -13.00
CA PHE A 42 0.96 23.73 -13.58
C PHE A 42 -0.19 24.04 -14.56
N LEU A 43 -1.03 25.03 -14.23
CA LEU A 43 -2.14 25.45 -15.08
C LEU A 43 -1.71 26.14 -16.39
N SER A 44 -0.41 26.42 -16.57
CA SER A 44 0.12 26.96 -17.83
C SER A 44 0.61 25.90 -18.81
N LEU A 45 0.64 24.62 -18.39
CA LEU A 45 1.05 23.51 -19.23
C LEU A 45 0.04 23.26 -20.36
N PRO A 46 0.51 22.77 -21.53
CA PRO A 46 -0.39 22.25 -22.57
C PRO A 46 -1.31 21.15 -22.02
N GLU A 47 -2.58 21.13 -22.47
CA GLU A 47 -3.59 20.18 -21.97
C GLU A 47 -3.16 18.71 -22.11
N GLU A 48 -2.50 18.37 -23.22
CA GLU A 48 -2.00 17.01 -23.46
C GLU A 48 -0.91 16.60 -22.46
N GLU A 49 -0.03 17.52 -22.07
CA GLU A 49 1.03 17.29 -21.07
C GLU A 49 0.43 17.22 -19.66
N ALA A 50 -0.46 18.16 -19.31
CA ALA A 50 -1.19 18.16 -18.04
C ALA A 50 -1.96 16.85 -17.83
N PHE A 51 -2.60 16.32 -18.88
CA PHE A 51 -3.27 15.02 -18.83
C PHE A 51 -2.32 13.88 -18.46
N LYS A 52 -1.09 13.87 -19.00
CA LYS A 52 -0.08 12.85 -18.66
C LYS A 52 0.37 12.96 -17.21
N TYR A 53 0.57 14.17 -16.70
CA TYR A 53 0.85 14.38 -15.27
C TYR A 53 -0.30 13.93 -14.37
N PHE A 54 -1.56 14.19 -14.75
CA PHE A 54 -2.71 13.67 -14.01
C PHE A 54 -2.73 12.14 -13.95
N GLU A 55 -2.35 11.43 -15.00
CA GLU A 55 -2.23 9.97 -14.97
C GLU A 55 -1.22 9.50 -13.92
N ILE A 56 -0.08 10.20 -13.80
CA ILE A 56 0.97 9.95 -12.80
C ILE A 56 0.44 10.19 -11.38
N PHE A 57 -0.13 11.37 -11.10
CA PHE A 57 -0.64 11.71 -9.76
C PHE A 57 -1.80 10.81 -9.34
N LYS A 58 -2.71 10.51 -10.27
CA LYS A 58 -3.74 9.50 -10.05
C LYS A 58 -3.13 8.15 -9.74
N LYS A 59 -2.08 7.70 -10.42
CA LYS A 59 -1.46 6.42 -10.08
C LYS A 59 -0.88 6.42 -8.66
N ASN A 60 -0.28 7.52 -8.22
CA ASN A 60 0.22 7.70 -6.85
C ASN A 60 -0.89 7.55 -5.79
N LEU A 61 -2.15 7.76 -6.18
CA LEU A 61 -3.35 7.53 -5.34
C LEU A 61 -4.14 6.30 -5.81
N SER A 62 -3.46 5.22 -6.17
CA SER A 62 -4.09 3.97 -6.65
C SER A 62 -3.64 2.73 -5.88
N GLY A 63 -4.43 1.66 -5.98
CA GLY A 63 -4.15 0.39 -5.31
C GLY A 63 -4.95 0.23 -4.01
N SER A 64 -4.60 -0.80 -3.23
CA SER A 64 -5.32 -1.15 -2.01
C SER A 64 -4.76 -0.41 -0.79
N ILE A 65 -5.67 0.09 0.06
CA ILE A 65 -5.32 0.63 1.39
C ILE A 65 -4.69 -0.48 2.24
N GLY A 66 -3.63 -0.14 2.96
CA GLY A 66 -2.88 -1.09 3.79
C GLY A 66 -1.94 -2.01 3.01
N LYS A 67 -1.79 -1.79 1.71
CA LYS A 67 -0.90 -2.57 0.83
C LYS A 67 -0.10 -1.69 -0.12
N ASN A 68 -0.78 -1.02 -1.05
CA ASN A 68 -0.13 -0.06 -1.96
C ASN A 68 -0.12 1.34 -1.36
N LEU A 69 -1.18 1.68 -0.64
CA LEU A 69 -1.39 2.98 -0.01
C LEU A 69 -1.37 2.79 1.50
N ILE A 70 -0.39 3.38 2.16
CA ILE A 70 -0.13 3.18 3.59
C ILE A 70 -0.09 4.55 4.26
N THR A 71 -1.03 4.79 5.17
CA THR A 71 -0.98 5.99 6.03
C THR A 71 -0.01 5.72 7.16
N MET A 72 1.04 6.53 7.25
CA MET A 72 2.12 6.35 8.21
C MET A 72 2.16 7.54 9.17
N PRO A 73 2.08 7.30 10.49
CA PRO A 73 2.21 8.36 11.47
C PRO A 73 3.67 8.77 11.63
N PHE A 74 3.88 10.08 11.76
CA PHE A 74 5.17 10.63 12.14
C PHE A 74 5.44 10.35 13.62
N PRO A 75 6.67 9.98 13.99
CA PRO A 75 7.07 9.94 15.39
C PRO A 75 7.26 11.38 15.90
N THR A 76 7.01 11.60 17.18
CA THR A 76 7.01 12.95 17.80
C THR A 76 8.35 13.68 17.62
N ASP A 77 9.47 12.96 17.59
CA ASP A 77 10.80 13.51 17.40
C ASP A 77 10.99 14.12 16.00
N SER A 78 10.33 13.57 14.97
CA SER A 78 10.39 14.10 13.60
C SER A 78 9.70 15.47 13.42
N GLU A 79 8.92 15.90 14.40
CA GLU A 79 8.20 17.20 14.39
C GLU A 79 9.05 18.37 14.93
N PHE A 80 10.18 18.08 15.58
CA PHE A 80 11.09 19.11 16.09
C PHE A 80 12.12 19.56 15.05
N ASP A 81 12.87 20.61 15.38
CA ASP A 81 13.89 21.20 14.51
C ASP A 81 14.87 20.16 13.95
N GLY A 82 14.95 20.07 12.63
CA GLY A 82 15.81 19.13 11.91
C GLY A 82 15.16 17.76 11.63
N GLY A 83 13.93 17.53 12.09
CA GLY A 83 13.15 16.34 11.78
C GLY A 83 12.61 16.31 10.35
N THR A 84 12.25 15.11 9.87
CA THR A 84 11.76 14.90 8.50
C THR A 84 10.39 15.53 8.27
N GLN A 85 9.48 15.43 9.24
CA GLN A 85 8.15 16.06 9.16
C GLN A 85 8.27 17.58 9.09
N GLU A 86 9.14 18.15 9.92
CA GLU A 86 9.44 19.58 9.93
C GLU A 86 9.96 20.07 8.56
N PHE A 87 10.87 19.30 7.93
CA PHE A 87 11.37 19.58 6.58
C PHE A 87 10.25 19.53 5.53
N LEU A 88 9.39 18.51 5.54
CA LEU A 88 8.25 18.41 4.62
C LEU A 88 7.24 19.54 4.82
N LEU A 89 7.04 19.97 6.07
CA LEU A 89 6.18 21.10 6.40
C LEU A 89 6.76 22.42 5.88
N LYS A 90 8.07 22.65 6.02
CA LYS A 90 8.76 23.77 5.39
C LYS A 90 8.62 23.76 3.87
N LEU A 91 8.85 22.60 3.24
CA LEU A 91 8.75 22.44 1.79
C LEU A 91 7.34 22.78 1.29
N ARG A 92 6.30 22.27 1.95
CA ARG A 92 4.90 22.63 1.68
C ARG A 92 4.63 24.11 1.90
N ASN A 93 5.00 24.66 3.05
CA ASN A 93 4.72 26.06 3.42
C ASN A 93 5.44 27.07 2.50
N SER A 94 6.56 26.67 1.89
CA SER A 94 7.24 27.45 0.85
C SER A 94 6.44 27.52 -0.45
N LYS A 95 5.38 26.72 -0.60
CA LYS A 95 4.58 26.55 -1.82
C LYS A 95 5.44 26.18 -3.03
N LEU A 96 6.59 25.54 -2.80
CA LEU A 96 7.61 25.28 -3.82
C LEU A 96 8.12 26.57 -4.49
N GLU A 97 8.25 27.66 -3.74
CA GLU A 97 8.86 28.91 -4.23
C GLU A 97 10.35 29.00 -3.93
N ASP A 98 10.81 28.31 -2.88
CA ASP A 98 12.21 28.28 -2.46
C ASP A 98 13.01 27.23 -3.26
N ASP A 99 13.79 27.70 -4.23
CA ASP A 99 14.60 26.85 -5.11
C ASP A 99 15.70 26.08 -4.35
N GLU A 100 16.26 26.67 -3.28
CA GLU A 100 17.29 26.03 -2.48
C GLU A 100 16.70 24.86 -1.69
N LEU A 101 15.50 25.06 -1.12
CA LEU A 101 14.78 24.01 -0.39
C LEU A 101 14.35 22.86 -1.31
N ILE A 102 13.91 23.17 -2.53
CA ILE A 102 13.57 22.16 -3.55
C ILE A 102 14.82 21.38 -3.97
N ASP A 103 15.95 22.04 -4.19
CA ASP A 103 17.19 21.38 -4.60
C ASP A 103 17.72 20.46 -3.50
N GLN A 104 17.65 20.90 -2.24
CA GLN A 104 17.94 20.07 -1.05
C GLN A 104 17.02 18.84 -0.97
N PHE A 105 15.74 18.98 -1.29
CA PHE A 105 14.83 17.83 -1.35
C PHE A 105 15.26 16.83 -2.44
N TYR A 106 15.65 17.31 -3.62
CA TYR A 106 16.16 16.43 -4.68
C TYR A 106 17.43 15.69 -4.26
N ASP A 107 18.39 16.36 -3.63
CA ASP A 107 19.62 15.71 -3.15
C ASP A 107 19.31 14.62 -2.13
N LYS A 108 18.44 14.91 -1.15
CA LYS A 108 17.98 13.91 -0.18
C LYS A 108 17.37 12.70 -0.88
N VAL A 109 16.51 12.91 -1.88
CA VAL A 109 15.90 11.79 -2.63
C VAL A 109 16.95 11.00 -3.41
N ILE A 110 17.92 11.66 -4.06
CA ILE A 110 18.99 11.01 -4.84
C ILE A 110 19.92 10.16 -3.95
N GLU A 111 20.20 10.64 -2.74
CA GLU A 111 21.00 9.90 -1.76
C GLU A 111 20.27 8.64 -1.26
N ASN A 112 18.95 8.74 -1.05
CA ASN A 112 18.17 7.75 -0.29
C ASN A 112 17.20 6.90 -1.14
N TYR A 113 17.14 7.10 -2.45
CA TYR A 113 16.40 6.25 -3.37
C TYR A 113 17.34 5.27 -4.07
N ASP A 114 17.43 4.05 -3.53
CA ASP A 114 18.29 3.01 -4.10
C ASP A 114 17.68 2.40 -5.38
N TYR A 115 18.08 2.94 -6.52
CA TYR A 115 17.67 2.48 -7.84
C TYR A 115 18.82 2.60 -8.84
N THR A 116 18.95 1.58 -9.69
CA THR A 116 19.90 1.59 -10.82
C THR A 116 19.14 1.87 -12.11
N GLY A 117 19.30 3.07 -12.63
CA GLY A 117 18.64 3.52 -13.86
C GLY A 117 18.25 4.98 -13.77
N ASN A 118 17.62 5.48 -14.82
CA ASN A 118 17.19 6.88 -14.85
C ASN A 118 15.81 7.01 -14.22
N TYR A 119 15.56 8.13 -13.54
CA TYR A 119 14.26 8.40 -12.93
C TYR A 119 13.99 9.90 -12.88
N LEU A 120 12.71 10.23 -12.72
CA LEU A 120 12.19 11.58 -12.59
C LEU A 120 11.57 11.72 -11.21
N ILE A 121 12.07 12.67 -10.43
CA ILE A 121 11.44 13.11 -9.18
C ILE A 121 10.47 14.22 -9.57
N LEU A 122 9.18 14.01 -9.36
CA LEU A 122 8.13 15.02 -9.52
C LEU A 122 7.63 15.46 -8.16
N LEU A 123 7.43 16.76 -8.00
CA LEU A 123 6.90 17.37 -6.79
C LEU A 123 5.85 18.42 -7.19
N ILE A 124 4.66 18.33 -6.63
CA ILE A 124 3.61 19.34 -6.82
C ILE A 124 3.19 19.96 -5.50
N HIS A 125 2.68 21.18 -5.59
CA HIS A 125 1.92 21.83 -4.55
C HIS A 125 0.50 22.08 -5.06
N ASP A 126 -0.47 21.96 -4.16
CA ASP A 126 -1.88 22.14 -4.50
C ASP A 126 -2.63 22.68 -3.26
N THR A 127 -3.64 23.50 -3.53
CA THR A 127 -4.53 24.09 -2.53
C THR A 127 -5.97 23.76 -2.90
N TYR A 128 -6.48 22.70 -2.29
CA TYR A 128 -7.82 22.19 -2.55
C TYR A 128 -8.84 22.85 -1.62
N ASP A 129 -9.84 23.50 -2.22
CA ASP A 129 -11.00 24.01 -1.49
C ASP A 129 -11.99 22.86 -1.24
N VAL A 130 -12.11 22.43 0.01
CA VAL A 130 -12.92 21.28 0.41
C VAL A 130 -14.39 21.73 0.49
N PRO A 131 -15.26 21.25 -0.41
CA PRO A 131 -16.65 21.66 -0.42
C PRO A 131 -17.38 21.10 0.79
N GLY A 132 -18.34 21.86 1.30
CA GLY A 132 -19.16 21.46 2.43
C GLY A 132 -20.06 20.30 2.08
N LYS A 133 -20.31 19.43 3.07
CA LYS A 133 -21.23 18.30 2.91
C LYS A 133 -22.35 18.37 3.92
N THR A 134 -23.58 18.17 3.45
CA THR A 134 -24.75 18.00 4.32
C THR A 134 -24.73 16.64 5.01
N THR A 135 -25.56 16.48 6.05
CA THR A 135 -25.67 15.23 6.81
C THR A 135 -26.15 14.02 5.99
N ASP A 136 -26.80 14.26 4.85
CA ASP A 136 -27.21 13.24 3.86
C ASP A 136 -26.16 13.03 2.75
N GLY A 137 -24.99 13.68 2.83
CA GLY A 137 -23.84 13.46 1.95
C GLY A 137 -23.89 14.20 0.61
N LEU A 138 -24.83 15.13 0.42
CA LEU A 138 -24.87 16.01 -0.74
C LEU A 138 -23.80 17.09 -0.60
N THR A 139 -23.14 17.41 -1.72
CA THR A 139 -22.09 18.43 -1.77
C THR A 139 -22.75 19.80 -1.94
N MET A 140 -22.34 20.77 -1.11
CA MET A 140 -22.73 22.16 -1.19
C MET A 140 -21.60 22.94 -1.86
N ASP A 141 -21.66 23.06 -3.18
CA ASP A 141 -20.59 23.70 -3.97
C ASP A 141 -20.39 25.19 -3.63
N ASP A 142 -21.41 25.85 -3.03
CA ASP A 142 -21.36 27.25 -2.58
C ASP A 142 -20.83 27.45 -1.15
N ALA A 143 -20.51 26.36 -0.44
CA ALA A 143 -19.95 26.39 0.91
C ALA A 143 -18.59 25.70 0.92
N SER A 144 -17.54 26.44 1.29
CA SER A 144 -16.23 25.87 1.61
C SER A 144 -16.15 25.62 3.10
N ASP A 145 -15.81 24.39 3.50
CA ASP A 145 -15.63 24.04 4.92
C ASP A 145 -14.17 24.19 5.35
N GLU A 146 -13.20 23.94 4.47
CA GLU A 146 -11.77 23.88 4.79
C GLU A 146 -10.91 24.08 3.55
N ILE A 147 -9.72 24.67 3.71
CA ILE A 147 -8.69 24.73 2.66
C ILE A 147 -7.61 23.70 2.97
N TYR A 148 -7.49 22.68 2.11
CA TYR A 148 -6.50 21.62 2.22
C TYR A 148 -5.29 21.91 1.32
N GLU A 149 -4.21 22.38 1.94
CA GLU A 149 -2.91 22.65 1.28
C GLU A 149 -1.95 21.47 1.47
N TYR A 150 -1.40 20.94 0.37
CA TYR A 150 -0.55 19.75 0.39
C TYR A 150 0.54 19.76 -0.68
N ILE A 151 1.55 18.92 -0.45
CA ILE A 151 2.53 18.52 -1.46
C ILE A 151 2.37 17.04 -1.79
N MET A 152 2.64 16.71 -3.05
CA MET A 152 2.71 15.33 -3.51
C MET A 152 4.01 15.10 -4.28
N CYS A 153 4.72 14.04 -3.92
CA CYS A 153 5.90 13.59 -4.65
C CYS A 153 5.62 12.27 -5.37
N CYS A 154 6.11 12.15 -6.59
CA CYS A 154 6.11 10.92 -7.39
C CYS A 154 7.52 10.65 -7.91
N ILE A 155 8.05 9.45 -7.67
CA ILE A 155 9.32 9.00 -8.27
C ILE A 155 8.99 8.01 -9.38
N CYS A 156 9.34 8.38 -10.61
CA CYS A 156 8.96 7.66 -11.81
C CYS A 156 10.21 7.17 -12.55
N HIS A 157 10.31 5.88 -12.87
CA HIS A 157 11.42 5.40 -13.70
C HIS A 157 11.34 5.99 -15.11
N VAL A 158 12.50 6.27 -15.70
CA VAL A 158 12.62 6.79 -17.07
C VAL A 158 13.34 5.75 -17.91
N ASN A 159 12.59 5.12 -18.82
CA ASN A 159 13.06 3.97 -19.59
C ASN A 159 13.01 4.25 -21.09
N LEU A 160 13.94 3.68 -21.85
CA LEU A 160 13.87 3.73 -23.30
C LEU A 160 12.63 2.98 -23.79
N SER A 161 11.87 3.61 -24.68
CA SER A 161 10.75 3.00 -25.39
C SER A 161 11.13 1.66 -26.03
N LYS A 162 10.15 0.80 -26.27
CA LYS A 162 10.37 -0.54 -26.84
C LYS A 162 11.05 -0.43 -28.21
N ALA A 163 12.08 -1.24 -28.42
CA ALA A 163 12.70 -1.39 -29.73
C ALA A 163 11.69 -1.96 -30.74
N GLY A 164 11.86 -1.61 -32.01
CA GLY A 164 10.99 -2.10 -33.08
C GLY A 164 11.22 -1.36 -34.39
N LEU A 165 10.39 -1.66 -35.38
CA LEU A 165 10.29 -0.88 -36.61
C LEU A 165 9.14 0.12 -36.48
N SER A 166 9.37 1.36 -36.90
CA SER A 166 8.33 2.38 -37.03
C SER A 166 8.16 2.75 -38.50
N TYR A 167 6.94 3.10 -38.88
CA TYR A 167 6.66 3.69 -40.18
C TYR A 167 7.02 5.19 -40.15
N PHE A 168 7.85 5.64 -41.08
CA PHE A 168 8.28 7.03 -41.22
C PHE A 168 7.54 7.67 -42.39
N ASP A 169 6.51 8.46 -42.08
CA ASP A 169 5.59 9.02 -43.08
C ASP A 169 6.30 9.87 -44.14
N SER A 170 7.34 10.60 -43.75
CA SER A 170 8.16 11.43 -44.66
C SER A 170 8.88 10.63 -45.74
N GLU A 171 9.18 9.36 -45.49
CA GLU A 171 9.94 8.50 -46.40
C GLU A 171 9.10 7.34 -46.95
N ASN A 172 7.85 7.20 -46.50
CA ASN A 172 6.95 6.10 -46.84
C ASN A 172 7.63 4.71 -46.72
N THR A 173 8.39 4.52 -45.64
CA THR A 173 9.16 3.30 -45.40
C THR A 173 9.23 2.96 -43.91
N PHE A 174 9.69 1.75 -43.60
CA PHE A 174 9.92 1.30 -42.23
C PHE A 174 11.41 1.37 -41.89
N HIS A 175 11.72 2.01 -40.76
CA HIS A 175 13.08 2.04 -40.20
C HIS A 175 13.06 1.59 -38.75
N ASN A 176 14.26 1.33 -38.22
CA ASN A 176 14.45 1.14 -36.79
C ASN A 176 13.89 2.35 -36.03
N ARG A 177 13.05 2.07 -35.04
CA ARG A 177 12.45 3.08 -34.19
C ARG A 177 13.54 3.83 -33.42
N ILE A 178 13.52 5.15 -33.53
CA ILE A 178 14.25 6.02 -32.62
C ILE A 178 13.62 5.84 -31.24
N ARG A 179 14.43 5.49 -30.25
CA ARG A 179 13.94 5.15 -28.91
C ARG A 179 14.04 6.37 -28.02
N ASP A 180 12.88 6.91 -27.65
CA ASP A 180 12.81 8.01 -26.68
C ASP A 180 12.84 7.50 -25.24
N TRP A 181 13.31 8.37 -24.34
CA TRP A 181 13.16 8.18 -22.91
C TRP A 181 11.72 8.50 -22.50
N ILE A 182 11.06 7.54 -21.85
CA ILE A 182 9.66 7.65 -21.44
C ILE A 182 9.59 7.52 -19.92
N VAL A 183 8.88 8.46 -19.30
CA VAL A 183 8.52 8.42 -17.88
C VAL A 183 7.44 7.35 -17.69
N ASP A 184 7.71 6.35 -16.86
CA ASP A 184 6.73 5.34 -16.46
C ASP A 184 5.83 5.89 -15.35
N VAL A 185 4.80 5.14 -14.97
CA VAL A 185 4.02 5.42 -13.78
C VAL A 185 4.90 5.40 -12.52
N PRO A 186 4.51 6.09 -11.42
CA PRO A 186 5.28 6.12 -10.18
C PRO A 186 5.65 4.72 -9.68
N ASP A 187 6.90 4.59 -9.27
CA ASP A 187 7.42 3.43 -8.55
C ASP A 187 7.07 3.56 -7.05
N ILE A 188 7.38 4.74 -6.49
CA ILE A 188 6.96 5.17 -5.16
C ILE A 188 6.51 6.63 -5.18
N GLY A 189 5.81 7.05 -4.13
CA GLY A 189 5.49 8.45 -3.92
C GLY A 189 4.83 8.68 -2.56
N PHE A 190 4.54 9.95 -2.27
CA PHE A 190 3.82 10.31 -1.06
C PHE A 190 2.94 11.53 -1.27
N LEU A 191 1.98 11.70 -0.36
CA LEU A 191 1.16 12.90 -0.20
C LEU A 191 1.23 13.34 1.27
N PHE A 192 1.57 14.61 1.49
CA PHE A 192 1.75 15.21 2.81
C PHE A 192 1.18 16.63 2.85
N PRO A 193 0.41 17.01 3.89
CA PRO A 193 -0.10 16.18 4.98
C PRO A 193 -1.07 15.11 4.49
N ALA A 194 -1.40 14.11 5.30
CA ALA A 194 -2.49 13.19 4.97
C ALA A 194 -3.84 13.95 4.97
N PHE A 195 -4.80 13.51 4.14
CA PHE A 195 -6.17 14.02 4.13
C PHE A 195 -7.08 13.08 4.93
N ILE A 196 -7.36 13.44 6.18
CA ILE A 196 -8.12 12.60 7.13
C ILE A 196 -9.24 13.46 7.70
N ASP A 197 -10.45 12.89 7.79
CA ASP A 197 -11.64 13.58 8.27
C ASP A 197 -11.92 14.90 7.52
N ARG A 198 -11.60 14.89 6.23
CA ARG A 198 -11.71 16.04 5.30
C ARG A 198 -10.85 17.26 5.66
N THR A 199 -9.79 17.09 6.46
CA THR A 199 -8.84 18.17 6.80
C THR A 199 -7.39 17.69 6.67
N ALA A 200 -6.44 18.62 6.80
CA ALA A 200 -5.02 18.34 6.82
C ALA A 200 -4.60 17.70 8.15
N ASP A 201 -4.11 16.47 8.10
CA ASP A 201 -3.47 15.81 9.24
C ASP A 201 -1.95 15.82 9.07
N ILE A 202 -1.30 16.78 9.74
CA ILE A 202 0.17 16.95 9.72
C ILE A 202 0.93 15.82 10.43
N HIS A 203 0.25 15.01 11.25
CA HIS A 203 0.86 13.89 11.96
C HIS A 203 0.92 12.62 11.12
N ASN A 204 0.40 12.65 9.89
CA ASN A 204 0.40 11.50 8.99
C ASN A 204 0.86 11.87 7.58
N VAL A 205 1.49 10.90 6.92
CA VAL A 205 1.80 10.94 5.48
C VAL A 205 1.15 9.74 4.79
N LEU A 206 0.64 9.93 3.57
CA LEU A 206 0.21 8.82 2.73
C LEU A 206 1.37 8.39 1.84
N TYR A 207 1.87 7.17 2.03
CA TYR A 207 2.89 6.58 1.17
C TYR A 207 2.28 5.65 0.14
N TYR A 208 2.80 5.73 -1.08
CA TYR A 208 2.47 4.87 -2.20
C TYR A 208 3.67 4.02 -2.60
N THR A 209 3.41 2.73 -2.87
CA THR A 209 4.34 1.85 -3.56
C THR A 209 3.64 1.03 -4.64
N LYS A 210 4.28 0.96 -5.82
CA LYS A 210 3.91 0.08 -6.93
C LYS A 210 4.15 -1.39 -6.57
N LYS A 211 5.13 -1.68 -5.72
CA LYS A 211 5.56 -3.01 -5.32
C LYS A 211 5.50 -3.18 -3.79
N PRO A 212 4.35 -3.64 -3.25
CA PRO A 212 4.14 -3.73 -1.79
C PRO A 212 5.13 -4.61 -1.01
N GLU A 213 5.81 -5.53 -1.69
CA GLU A 213 6.81 -6.42 -1.08
C GLU A 213 8.26 -5.90 -1.22
N GLU A 214 8.48 -4.84 -2.01
CA GLU A 214 9.77 -4.19 -2.19
C GLU A 214 9.67 -2.75 -1.62
N ILE A 215 9.85 -2.61 -0.31
CA ILE A 215 9.81 -1.30 0.35
C ILE A 215 11.15 -0.58 0.20
N HIS A 216 11.11 0.70 -0.16
CA HIS A 216 12.30 1.56 -0.20
C HIS A 216 12.64 2.08 1.20
N GLU A 217 13.34 1.25 1.99
CA GLU A 217 13.59 1.50 3.42
C GLU A 217 14.33 2.82 3.68
N GLU A 218 15.39 3.11 2.91
CA GLU A 218 16.18 4.34 3.09
C GLU A 218 15.37 5.59 2.75
N PHE A 219 14.48 5.51 1.76
CA PHE A 219 13.56 6.59 1.43
C PHE A 219 12.59 6.86 2.59
N ILE A 220 11.97 5.81 3.14
CA ILE A 220 11.08 5.94 4.30
C ILE A 220 11.86 6.50 5.48
N ARG A 221 13.10 6.05 5.70
CA ARG A 221 13.93 6.46 6.82
C ARG A 221 14.34 7.93 6.77
N TYR A 222 14.91 8.35 5.65
CA TYR A 222 15.62 9.62 5.58
C TYR A 222 14.81 10.74 4.92
N ILE A 223 13.72 10.41 4.21
CA ILE A 223 12.81 11.39 3.61
C ILE A 223 11.54 11.53 4.44
N LEU A 224 10.91 10.41 4.79
CA LEU A 224 9.68 10.42 5.58
C LEU A 224 9.95 10.39 7.08
N GLY A 225 11.00 9.70 7.54
CA GLY A 225 11.31 9.53 8.97
C GLY A 225 10.17 8.91 9.78
N THR A 226 9.30 8.14 9.13
CA THR A 226 8.25 7.38 9.81
C THR A 226 8.76 6.01 10.26
N GLY A 227 7.98 5.31 11.08
CA GLY A 227 8.21 3.89 11.32
C GLY A 227 8.05 3.06 10.04
N MET A 228 8.82 1.98 9.91
CA MET A 228 8.69 1.06 8.77
C MET A 228 7.30 0.42 8.75
N PRO A 229 6.59 0.46 7.61
CA PRO A 229 5.31 -0.23 7.49
C PRO A 229 5.53 -1.75 7.39
N VAL A 230 4.58 -2.51 7.89
CA VAL A 230 4.56 -3.98 7.74
C VAL A 230 3.97 -4.32 6.38
N THR A 231 4.73 -5.02 5.52
CA THR A 231 4.25 -5.44 4.19
C THR A 231 3.03 -6.36 4.30
N ALA A 232 2.25 -6.47 3.22
CA ALA A 232 1.14 -7.42 3.19
C ALA A 232 1.63 -8.88 3.37
N GLY A 233 2.79 -9.23 2.79
CA GLY A 233 3.44 -10.52 3.01
C GLY A 233 3.79 -10.78 4.49
N ASN A 234 4.45 -9.82 5.13
CA ASN A 234 4.85 -9.96 6.54
C ASN A 234 3.63 -9.96 7.48
N GLN A 235 2.56 -9.22 7.16
CA GLN A 235 1.29 -9.31 7.90
C GLN A 235 0.69 -10.71 7.84
N LYS A 236 0.72 -11.36 6.65
CA LYS A 236 0.24 -12.73 6.46
C LYS A 236 1.08 -13.73 7.24
N GLU A 237 2.41 -13.62 7.18
CA GLU A 237 3.33 -14.47 7.93
C GLU A 237 3.14 -14.30 9.45
N ALA A 238 3.00 -13.06 9.92
CA ALA A 238 2.72 -12.76 11.32
C ALA A 238 1.41 -13.40 11.78
N PHE A 239 0.32 -13.25 11.00
CA PHE A 239 -0.94 -13.91 11.29
C PHE A 239 -0.77 -15.43 11.37
N GLN A 240 -0.16 -16.07 10.37
CA GLN A 240 0.08 -17.51 10.36
C GLN A 240 0.90 -18.00 11.56
N THR A 241 1.91 -17.23 11.94
CA THR A 241 2.75 -17.50 13.12
C THR A 241 1.93 -17.42 14.39
N ILE A 242 1.12 -16.36 14.56
CA ILE A 242 0.23 -16.21 15.72
C ILE A 242 -0.73 -17.38 15.83
N ILE A 243 -1.40 -17.77 14.74
CA ILE A 243 -2.32 -18.91 14.74
C ILE A 243 -1.57 -20.20 15.12
N THR A 244 -0.45 -20.50 14.46
CA THR A 244 0.27 -21.76 14.63
C THR A 244 0.87 -21.90 16.03
N ASP A 245 1.51 -20.86 16.54
CA ASP A 245 2.15 -20.87 17.86
C ASP A 245 1.14 -20.94 19.00
N THR A 246 -0.05 -20.36 18.77
CA THR A 246 -1.12 -20.34 19.76
C THR A 246 -1.90 -21.65 19.78
N LEU A 247 -2.16 -22.25 18.61
CA LEU A 247 -2.93 -23.49 18.51
C LEU A 247 -2.08 -24.74 18.72
N GLY A 248 -0.77 -24.65 18.50
CA GLY A 248 0.18 -25.76 18.57
C GLY A 248 0.06 -26.73 17.39
N MET A 249 0.83 -27.82 17.44
CA MET A 249 0.87 -28.83 16.35
C MET A 249 -0.41 -29.68 16.23
N ASP A 250 -1.23 -29.74 17.29
CA ASP A 250 -2.51 -30.44 17.30
C ASP A 250 -3.68 -29.50 17.00
N CYS A 251 -3.55 -28.73 15.92
CA CYS A 251 -4.61 -27.85 15.47
C CYS A 251 -5.68 -28.65 14.71
N ASP A 252 -6.93 -28.57 15.18
CA ASP A 252 -8.05 -29.19 14.49
C ASP A 252 -8.34 -28.43 13.18
N TYR A 253 -8.64 -29.19 12.13
CA TYR A 253 -9.10 -28.66 10.86
C TYR A 253 -10.36 -27.81 11.04
N GLU A 254 -11.27 -28.27 11.91
CA GLU A 254 -12.54 -27.59 12.17
C GLU A 254 -12.34 -26.19 12.76
N VAL A 255 -11.36 -26.02 13.65
CA VAL A 255 -11.00 -24.71 14.22
C VAL A 255 -10.43 -23.78 13.15
N ILE A 256 -9.55 -24.26 12.27
CA ILE A 256 -9.00 -23.44 11.17
C ILE A 256 -10.09 -23.03 10.19
N ARG A 257 -11.01 -23.94 9.86
CA ARG A 257 -12.17 -23.64 9.02
C ARG A 257 -13.01 -22.54 9.66
N ASN A 258 -13.35 -22.65 10.95
CA ASN A 258 -14.11 -21.64 11.67
C ASN A 258 -13.41 -20.27 11.70
N ILE A 259 -12.08 -20.24 11.90
CA ILE A 259 -11.29 -18.99 11.85
C ILE A 259 -11.42 -18.34 10.46
N HIS A 260 -11.32 -19.14 9.40
CA HIS A 260 -11.43 -18.64 8.04
C HIS A 260 -12.84 -18.11 7.73
N GLU A 261 -13.88 -18.84 8.13
CA GLU A 261 -15.28 -18.45 7.94
C GLU A 261 -15.60 -17.15 8.69
N ASN A 262 -15.33 -17.10 9.99
CA ASN A 262 -15.55 -15.91 10.81
C ASN A 262 -14.79 -14.69 10.26
N LEU A 263 -13.55 -14.87 9.77
CA LEU A 263 -12.79 -13.79 9.18
C LEU A 263 -13.38 -13.30 7.86
N ASN A 264 -13.85 -14.21 7.00
CA ASN A 264 -14.52 -13.82 5.75
C ASN A 264 -15.84 -13.12 6.01
N GLU A 265 -16.62 -13.57 7.01
CA GLU A 265 -17.85 -12.89 7.44
C GLU A 265 -17.55 -11.45 7.88
N MET A 266 -16.54 -11.24 8.72
CA MET A 266 -16.12 -9.88 9.12
C MET A 266 -15.74 -9.00 7.91
N ILE A 267 -15.04 -9.56 6.92
CA ILE A 267 -14.67 -8.84 5.69
C ILE A 267 -15.92 -8.45 4.88
N GLU A 268 -16.87 -9.37 4.74
CA GLU A 268 -18.09 -9.15 3.97
C GLU A 268 -19.02 -8.14 4.65
N GLU A 269 -19.13 -8.18 5.98
CA GLU A 269 -19.88 -7.20 6.78
C GLU A 269 -19.32 -5.77 6.64
N GLN A 270 -18.00 -5.63 6.46
CA GLN A 270 -17.34 -4.34 6.34
C GLN A 270 -17.01 -3.92 4.90
N LYS A 271 -17.45 -4.66 3.88
CA LYS A 271 -17.09 -4.38 2.48
C LYS A 271 -17.51 -2.99 1.99
N ASP A 272 -18.61 -2.47 2.53
CA ASP A 272 -19.19 -1.16 2.20
C ASP A 272 -18.77 -0.07 3.19
N SER A 273 -18.04 -0.44 4.25
CA SER A 273 -17.48 0.51 5.22
C SER A 273 -16.43 1.40 4.54
N PRO A 274 -16.39 2.71 4.85
CA PRO A 274 -15.29 3.56 4.41
C PRO A 274 -13.94 3.12 5.00
N GLU A 275 -13.96 2.59 6.22
CA GLU A 275 -12.76 2.16 6.93
C GLU A 275 -12.39 0.71 6.55
N PRO A 276 -11.12 0.43 6.24
CA PRO A 276 -10.67 -0.92 5.98
C PRO A 276 -10.72 -1.77 7.25
N LEU A 277 -11.16 -3.03 7.14
CA LEU A 277 -11.11 -3.96 8.27
C LEU A 277 -9.66 -4.26 8.67
N THR A 278 -9.32 -3.90 9.90
CA THR A 278 -8.04 -4.21 10.54
C THR A 278 -8.25 -5.06 11.78
N LEU A 279 -7.44 -6.10 11.94
CA LEU A 279 -7.37 -6.91 13.15
C LEU A 279 -6.29 -6.35 14.08
N SER A 280 -6.74 -5.71 15.15
CA SER A 280 -5.96 -5.46 16.37
C SER A 280 -5.75 -6.74 17.18
N ARG A 281 -4.89 -6.67 18.22
CA ARG A 281 -4.71 -7.74 19.22
C ARG A 281 -6.04 -8.26 19.77
N ASN A 282 -6.91 -7.36 20.22
CA ASN A 282 -8.18 -7.73 20.87
C ASN A 282 -9.15 -8.36 19.87
N SER A 283 -9.28 -7.80 18.68
CA SER A 283 -10.14 -8.38 17.65
C SER A 283 -9.64 -9.73 17.17
N LEU A 284 -8.33 -9.94 17.08
CA LEU A 284 -7.77 -11.25 16.74
C LEU A 284 -7.99 -12.27 17.85
N LYS A 285 -7.83 -11.86 19.12
CA LYS A 285 -8.15 -12.71 20.28
C LYS A 285 -9.62 -13.16 20.25
N ASN A 286 -10.53 -12.20 20.06
CA ASN A 286 -11.96 -12.49 19.94
C ASN A 286 -12.25 -13.44 18.76
N LEU A 287 -11.62 -13.24 17.60
CA LEU A 287 -11.76 -14.13 16.45
C LEU A 287 -11.36 -15.58 16.79
N LEU A 288 -10.29 -15.79 17.57
CA LEU A 288 -9.88 -17.12 18.00
C LEU A 288 -10.89 -17.73 18.96
N GLU A 289 -11.35 -16.98 19.96
CA GLU A 289 -12.33 -17.43 20.94
C GLU A 289 -13.66 -17.82 20.27
N THR A 290 -14.18 -16.99 19.35
CA THR A 290 -15.42 -17.29 18.61
C THR A 290 -15.28 -18.44 17.63
N SER A 291 -14.05 -18.78 17.24
CA SER A 291 -13.77 -19.91 16.34
C SER A 291 -13.58 -21.25 17.07
N GLY A 292 -13.73 -21.27 18.40
CA GLY A 292 -13.69 -22.49 19.21
C GLY A 292 -12.31 -22.82 19.79
N VAL A 293 -11.40 -21.85 19.86
CA VAL A 293 -10.10 -22.04 20.51
C VAL A 293 -10.28 -22.10 22.03
N SER A 294 -9.70 -23.11 22.68
CA SER A 294 -9.84 -23.29 24.14
C SER A 294 -9.10 -22.22 24.95
N GLU A 295 -9.62 -21.92 26.14
CA GLU A 295 -9.02 -20.95 27.06
C GLU A 295 -7.57 -21.32 27.46
N GLU A 296 -7.27 -22.61 27.57
CA GLU A 296 -5.91 -23.12 27.83
C GLU A 296 -4.92 -22.66 26.75
N LYS A 297 -5.30 -22.78 25.47
CA LYS A 297 -4.46 -22.34 24.33
C LYS A 297 -4.33 -20.81 24.29
N MET A 298 -5.35 -20.07 24.77
CA MET A 298 -5.32 -18.61 24.84
C MET A 298 -4.35 -18.00 25.85
N GLN A 299 -3.83 -18.78 26.80
CA GLN A 299 -2.89 -18.26 27.80
C GLN A 299 -1.59 -17.71 27.18
N THR A 300 -1.16 -18.24 26.03
CA THR A 300 0.09 -17.83 25.36
C THR A 300 -0.12 -16.82 24.22
N PHE A 301 -1.37 -16.49 23.90
CA PHE A 301 -1.73 -15.64 22.76
C PHE A 301 -1.00 -14.29 22.78
N ASP A 302 -1.03 -13.60 23.92
CA ASP A 302 -0.48 -12.25 24.02
C ASP A 302 1.03 -12.23 23.74
N ALA A 303 1.77 -13.21 24.27
CA ALA A 303 3.20 -13.35 24.03
C ALA A 303 3.51 -13.72 22.57
N ASN A 304 2.69 -14.59 21.96
CA ASN A 304 2.83 -14.97 20.56
C ASN A 304 2.54 -13.80 19.62
N PHE A 305 1.51 -13.01 19.92
CA PHE A 305 1.19 -11.78 19.18
C PHE A 305 2.35 -10.80 19.20
N ASP A 306 2.90 -10.51 20.39
CA ASP A 306 4.02 -9.58 20.53
C ASP A 306 5.26 -10.05 19.78
N ARG A 307 5.58 -11.35 19.86
CA ARG A 307 6.70 -11.94 19.14
C ARG A 307 6.53 -11.83 17.62
N ALA A 308 5.37 -12.21 17.09
CA ALA A 308 5.10 -12.16 15.67
C ALA A 308 5.06 -10.70 15.14
N ALA A 309 4.46 -9.79 15.91
CA ALA A 309 4.45 -8.36 15.60
C ALA A 309 5.88 -7.80 15.51
N ALA A 310 6.74 -8.13 16.47
CA ALA A 310 8.14 -7.69 16.46
C ALA A 310 8.93 -8.25 15.27
N ALA A 311 8.70 -9.52 14.90
CA ALA A 311 9.36 -10.16 13.76
C ALA A 311 8.86 -9.67 12.39
N SER A 312 7.63 -9.14 12.33
CA SER A 312 6.99 -8.69 11.08
C SER A 312 7.55 -7.38 10.51
N VAL A 313 8.21 -6.58 11.35
CA VAL A 313 8.89 -5.36 10.92
C VAL A 313 10.19 -5.79 10.26
N ASN A 314 10.46 -5.31 9.04
CA ASN A 314 11.77 -5.45 8.41
C ASN A 314 12.80 -4.66 9.23
N GLN A 315 13.30 -5.28 10.30
CA GLN A 315 14.46 -4.81 11.01
C GLN A 315 15.64 -5.36 10.21
N ARG A 316 16.24 -4.54 9.34
CA ARG A 316 17.63 -4.81 8.97
C ARG A 316 18.41 -4.96 10.28
N PRO A 317 19.19 -6.04 10.47
CA PRO A 317 20.09 -6.11 11.59
C PRO A 317 20.99 -4.89 11.51
N VAL A 318 20.86 -4.03 12.52
CA VAL A 318 21.73 -2.90 12.74
C VAL A 318 23.14 -3.47 12.78
N ALA A 319 24.00 -3.06 11.86
CA ALA A 319 25.40 -3.43 11.94
C ALA A 319 25.90 -3.04 13.34
N GLU A 320 26.58 -3.95 14.05
CA GLU A 320 27.10 -3.68 15.39
C GLU A 320 27.91 -2.37 15.35
N GLY A 321 27.36 -1.29 15.94
CA GLY A 321 28.01 0.02 16.04
C GLY A 321 27.34 1.21 15.32
N SER A 322 26.19 1.06 14.65
CA SER A 322 25.43 2.23 14.14
C SER A 322 24.32 2.66 15.11
N GLU A 323 24.33 3.92 15.57
CA GLU A 323 23.37 4.49 16.52
C GLU A 323 21.99 4.83 15.91
N GLU A 324 21.82 4.78 14.58
CA GLU A 324 20.57 5.12 13.92
C GLU A 324 19.67 3.89 13.73
N THR A 325 18.92 3.53 14.77
CA THR A 325 17.77 2.63 14.62
C THR A 325 16.53 3.45 14.32
N LEU A 326 15.85 3.20 13.20
CA LEU A 326 14.48 3.67 13.04
C LEU A 326 13.65 3.25 14.27
N PRO A 327 12.75 4.11 14.77
CA PRO A 327 11.82 3.68 15.80
C PRO A 327 11.02 2.50 15.25
N ALA A 328 11.22 1.32 15.84
CA ALA A 328 10.32 0.21 15.61
C ALA A 328 8.90 0.69 15.95
N PRO A 329 7.88 0.33 15.15
CA PRO A 329 6.51 0.63 15.52
C PRO A 329 6.26 0.12 16.93
N ALA A 330 5.72 0.98 17.80
CA ALA A 330 5.54 0.65 19.21
C ALA A 330 4.83 -0.72 19.35
N PRO A 331 5.35 -1.64 20.19
CA PRO A 331 4.73 -2.94 20.42
C PRO A 331 3.24 -2.76 20.76
N GLY A 332 2.37 -3.45 20.02
CA GLY A 332 0.91 -3.34 20.16
C GLY A 332 0.19 -2.37 19.22
N LYS A 333 0.90 -1.59 18.39
CA LYS A 333 0.28 -0.80 17.29
C LYS A 333 0.22 -1.54 15.95
N VAL A 334 0.70 -2.78 15.88
CA VAL A 334 0.62 -3.59 14.65
C VAL A 334 -0.85 -3.87 14.33
N GLN A 335 -1.29 -3.39 13.19
CA GLN A 335 -2.62 -3.63 12.63
C GLN A 335 -2.48 -4.57 11.44
N LEU A 336 -3.18 -5.69 11.47
CA LEU A 336 -3.22 -6.64 10.35
C LEU A 336 -4.45 -6.34 9.51
N TYR A 337 -4.25 -5.90 8.27
CA TYR A 337 -5.38 -5.70 7.36
C TYR A 337 -5.97 -7.06 6.98
N ALA A 338 -7.28 -7.23 7.18
CA ALA A 338 -7.94 -8.51 6.94
C ALA A 338 -7.75 -8.99 5.48
N ASN A 339 -7.79 -8.05 4.53
CA ASN A 339 -7.55 -8.32 3.10
C ASN A 339 -6.10 -8.73 2.76
N ASN A 340 -5.13 -8.51 3.66
CA ASN A 340 -3.74 -8.95 3.47
C ASN A 340 -3.52 -10.38 3.97
N ILE A 341 -4.31 -10.83 4.95
CA ILE A 341 -4.14 -12.11 5.64
C ILE A 341 -5.13 -13.19 5.17
N ALA A 342 -6.35 -12.79 4.80
CA ALA A 342 -7.40 -13.69 4.34
C ALA A 342 -7.47 -13.73 2.80
N SER A 343 -7.64 -14.93 2.25
CA SER A 343 -8.02 -15.10 0.85
C SER A 343 -9.54 -15.22 0.77
N THR A 344 -10.21 -14.16 0.32
CA THR A 344 -11.66 -14.19 0.02
C THR A 344 -11.98 -14.91 -1.29
N LYS A 345 -10.99 -15.45 -2.00
CA LYS A 345 -11.17 -16.06 -3.32
C LYS A 345 -11.13 -17.59 -3.31
N SER A 346 -10.49 -18.17 -2.31
CA SER A 346 -10.29 -19.62 -2.24
C SER A 346 -9.94 -20.05 -0.83
N PHE A 347 -10.60 -21.11 -0.36
CA PHE A 347 -10.13 -21.91 0.76
C PHE A 347 -9.21 -23.01 0.22
N GLU A 348 -7.97 -23.08 0.72
CA GLU A 348 -6.97 -24.02 0.22
C GLU A 348 -6.57 -25.03 1.30
N VAL A 349 -6.67 -26.33 0.97
CA VAL A 349 -6.14 -27.42 1.79
C VAL A 349 -4.97 -28.04 1.05
N LYS A 350 -3.79 -28.00 1.67
CA LYS A 350 -2.54 -28.44 1.05
C LYS A 350 -1.90 -29.58 1.84
N THR A 351 -1.58 -30.64 1.12
CA THR A 351 -0.66 -31.70 1.53
C THR A 351 0.64 -31.56 0.72
N PRO A 352 1.71 -32.31 1.03
CA PRO A 352 2.95 -32.24 0.24
C PRO A 352 2.76 -32.45 -1.26
N GLU A 353 1.83 -33.33 -1.66
CA GLU A 353 1.64 -33.76 -3.06
C GLU A 353 0.34 -33.26 -3.69
N VAL A 354 -0.61 -32.76 -2.89
CA VAL A 354 -1.97 -32.41 -3.35
C VAL A 354 -2.39 -31.05 -2.82
N VAL A 355 -2.92 -30.21 -3.70
CA VAL A 355 -3.56 -28.94 -3.37
C VAL A 355 -5.04 -29.04 -3.75
N ILE A 356 -5.91 -28.86 -2.77
CA ILE A 356 -7.36 -28.78 -2.94
C ILE A 356 -7.73 -27.30 -2.82
N LYS A 357 -8.41 -26.75 -3.81
CA LYS A 357 -8.95 -25.39 -3.79
C LYS A 357 -10.46 -25.45 -3.84
N VAL A 358 -11.12 -24.80 -2.89
CA VAL A 358 -12.57 -24.76 -2.77
C VAL A 358 -13.03 -23.31 -2.78
N ASN A 359 -14.25 -23.08 -3.26
CA ASN A 359 -14.91 -21.80 -3.04
C ASN A 359 -14.98 -21.54 -1.52
N PRO A 360 -14.55 -20.38 -1.02
CA PRO A 360 -14.56 -20.07 0.42
C PRO A 360 -15.95 -20.20 1.06
N ASP A 361 -17.02 -19.91 0.32
CA ASP A 361 -18.40 -20.06 0.80
C ASP A 361 -18.84 -21.52 0.91
N ARG A 362 -17.99 -22.45 0.45
CA ARG A 362 -18.25 -23.89 0.41
C ARG A 362 -17.16 -24.70 1.12
N ALA A 363 -16.50 -24.10 2.11
CA ALA A 363 -15.51 -24.80 2.93
C ALA A 363 -16.13 -25.98 3.72
N ASP A 364 -17.44 -25.97 3.92
CA ASP A 364 -18.26 -27.06 4.46
C ASP A 364 -18.16 -28.36 3.66
N LEU A 365 -17.86 -28.30 2.36
CA LEU A 365 -17.71 -29.47 1.51
C LEU A 365 -16.51 -30.36 1.85
N VAL A 366 -15.57 -29.85 2.63
CA VAL A 366 -14.33 -30.54 2.96
C VAL A 366 -14.38 -31.01 4.40
N GLU A 367 -14.42 -32.33 4.59
CA GLU A 367 -14.42 -32.98 5.89
C GLU A 367 -13.14 -33.78 6.10
N THR A 368 -12.79 -34.05 7.35
CA THR A 368 -11.80 -35.08 7.69
C THR A 368 -12.51 -36.30 8.25
N ARG A 369 -12.20 -37.49 7.71
CA ARG A 369 -12.71 -38.76 8.22
C ARG A 369 -11.60 -39.80 8.30
N GLU A 370 -11.73 -40.71 9.26
CA GLU A 370 -10.90 -41.89 9.32
C GLU A 370 -11.52 -43.01 8.48
N ILE A 371 -10.84 -43.42 7.41
CA ILE A 371 -11.27 -44.48 6.50
C ILE A 371 -10.16 -45.54 6.54
N ASP A 372 -10.50 -46.76 6.94
CA ASP A 372 -9.57 -47.89 7.05
C ASP A 372 -8.30 -47.58 7.88
N GLY A 373 -8.47 -46.82 8.98
CA GLY A 373 -7.37 -46.41 9.86
C GLY A 373 -6.46 -45.32 9.29
N ARG A 374 -6.89 -44.65 8.20
CA ARG A 374 -6.16 -43.54 7.58
C ARG A 374 -6.99 -42.27 7.69
N LYS A 375 -6.37 -41.18 8.11
CA LYS A 375 -6.99 -39.85 8.05
C LYS A 375 -7.07 -39.42 6.58
N CYS A 376 -8.29 -39.22 6.10
CA CYS A 376 -8.59 -38.81 4.75
C CYS A 376 -9.29 -37.45 4.78
N ILE A 377 -8.98 -36.62 3.78
CA ILE A 377 -9.83 -35.49 3.42
C ILE A 377 -10.91 -36.03 2.49
N VAL A 378 -12.17 -35.80 2.83
CA VAL A 378 -13.34 -36.27 2.09
C VAL A 378 -14.07 -35.06 1.53
N ILE A 379 -14.40 -35.13 0.25
CA ILE A 379 -15.22 -34.12 -0.43
C ILE A 379 -16.47 -34.84 -0.93
N GLU A 380 -17.64 -34.37 -0.52
CA GLU A 380 -18.90 -34.92 -1.00
C GLU A 380 -19.08 -34.62 -2.50
N ILE A 381 -19.50 -35.64 -3.25
CA ILE A 381 -19.77 -35.49 -4.69
C ILE A 381 -21.28 -35.28 -4.87
N THR A 382 -21.69 -34.03 -5.08
CA THR A 382 -23.10 -33.67 -5.31
C THR A 382 -23.46 -33.50 -6.79
N ASP A 383 -22.49 -33.23 -7.66
CA ASP A 383 -22.68 -32.84 -9.06
C ASP A 383 -21.75 -33.60 -10.02
N GLU A 384 -21.78 -33.25 -11.32
CA GLU A 384 -20.91 -33.86 -12.33
C GLU A 384 -19.41 -33.67 -12.00
N VAL A 385 -18.70 -34.79 -11.89
CA VAL A 385 -17.25 -34.79 -11.67
C VAL A 385 -16.55 -34.79 -13.03
N SER A 386 -15.52 -33.96 -13.16
CA SER A 386 -14.61 -34.00 -14.32
C SER A 386 -13.17 -34.23 -13.89
N VAL A 387 -12.43 -35.02 -14.67
CA VAL A 387 -10.99 -35.26 -14.52
C VAL A 387 -10.29 -34.63 -15.71
N ASN A 388 -9.46 -33.61 -15.47
CA ASN A 388 -8.80 -32.83 -16.53
C ASN A 388 -9.80 -32.31 -17.60
N GLY A 389 -10.99 -31.89 -17.16
CA GLY A 389 -12.06 -31.39 -18.03
C GLY A 389 -12.89 -32.47 -18.74
N ILE A 390 -12.66 -33.76 -18.45
CA ILE A 390 -13.44 -34.87 -19.02
C ILE A 390 -14.46 -35.35 -17.98
N PRO A 391 -15.77 -35.32 -18.27
CA PRO A 391 -16.80 -35.85 -17.36
C PRO A 391 -16.59 -37.34 -17.09
N VAL A 392 -16.70 -37.75 -15.82
CA VAL A 392 -16.54 -39.14 -15.39
C VAL A 392 -17.77 -39.63 -14.63
N LYS A 393 -18.07 -40.93 -14.74
CA LYS A 393 -19.03 -41.61 -13.87
C LYS A 393 -18.28 -42.21 -12.67
N TYR A 394 -18.81 -41.98 -11.48
CA TYR A 394 -18.21 -42.40 -10.20
C TYR A 394 -19.09 -43.44 -9.49
#